data_AF-A0A0B2V7A5-F1
#
_entry.id   AF-A0A0B2V7A5-F1
#
_cell.length_a   1.000
_cell.length_b   1.000
_cell.length_c   1.000
_cell.angle_alpha   90.00
_cell.angle_beta   90.00
_cell.angle_gamma   90.00
#
_symmetry.space_group_name_H-M   'P 1'
#
loop_
_entity.id
_entity.type
_entity.pdbx_description
1 polymer ?
#
loop_
_entity_poly.entity_id
_entity_poly.type
_entity_poly.pdbx_seq_one_letter_code
_entity_poly.pdbx_strand_id
1 'polypeptide(L)'
;VQLVLPLRKKSAMGDAPPPDAPPPAEGAAPPADGGAPPPAADAGAAAPPSLLADPAEANVPAGGGVSAHTLRNPSAVRLAFKVKSTNNNDYRLKPVYGFVDATGCSPLEITRSAGPPKEDRLVIQFKEAAADAADAAALFKEGAPLGELTLPLKAT
;
A
#
# COMPACT_ATOMS: atom_id res chain seq x y z
N VAL A 1 -17.50 -3.75 50.81
CA VAL A 1 -17.73 -5.17 50.46
C VAL A 1 -16.49 -5.68 49.75
N GLN A 2 -15.82 -6.67 50.32
CA GLN A 2 -14.62 -7.29 49.75
C GLN A 2 -15.04 -8.38 48.75
N LEU A 3 -14.39 -8.45 47.58
CA LEU A 3 -14.23 -9.74 46.90
C LEU A 3 -12.88 -9.82 46.19
N VAL A 4 -11.89 -10.29 46.96
CA VAL A 4 -10.65 -10.88 46.43
C VAL A 4 -10.85 -12.39 46.46
N LEU A 5 -10.60 -13.08 45.35
CA LEU A 5 -10.50 -14.53 45.33
C LEU A 5 -9.41 -15.01 44.34
N PRO A 6 -8.22 -15.41 44.83
CA PRO A 6 -7.16 -15.97 44.01
C PRO A 6 -7.20 -17.51 44.01
N LEU A 7 -6.77 -18.15 42.92
CA LEU A 7 -6.60 -19.61 42.86
C LEU A 7 -5.22 -20.00 42.30
N ARG A 8 -4.67 -21.09 42.86
CA ARG A 8 -3.24 -21.44 42.86
C ARG A 8 -2.95 -22.66 41.96
N LYS A 9 -1.76 -22.67 41.33
CA LYS A 9 -0.83 -23.84 41.22
C LYS A 9 0.49 -23.32 40.62
N LYS A 10 1.65 -23.32 41.29
CA LYS A 10 2.41 -24.30 42.09
C LYS A 10 3.31 -25.21 41.23
N SER A 11 4.59 -24.82 41.18
CA SER A 11 5.84 -25.61 41.17
C SER A 11 6.01 -26.81 40.24
N ALA A 12 7.08 -26.76 39.43
CA ALA A 12 8.11 -27.81 39.40
C ALA A 12 9.49 -27.16 39.16
N MET A 13 10.53 -27.66 39.82
CA MET A 13 11.93 -27.21 39.74
C MET A 13 12.83 -28.45 39.83
N GLY A 14 13.95 -28.43 39.11
CA GLY A 14 14.90 -29.54 38.94
C GLY A 14 15.11 -29.85 37.46
N ASP A 15 16.24 -30.38 37.00
CA ASP A 15 17.54 -30.64 37.66
C ASP A 15 18.62 -30.84 36.56
N ALA A 16 19.93 -30.83 36.86
CA ALA A 16 21.02 -30.97 35.86
C ALA A 16 22.39 -31.32 36.51
N PRO A 17 23.45 -31.79 35.79
CA PRO A 17 23.60 -32.60 34.55
C PRO A 17 24.46 -33.89 34.86
N PRO A 18 25.70 -34.15 34.35
CA PRO A 18 26.24 -34.45 32.99
C PRO A 18 26.64 -35.98 32.89
N PRO A 19 27.82 -36.49 32.41
CA PRO A 19 28.79 -36.15 31.32
C PRO A 19 29.16 -37.34 30.35
N ASP A 20 30.13 -37.13 29.44
CA ASP A 20 30.98 -38.10 28.66
C ASP A 20 30.32 -39.01 27.57
N ALA A 21 30.93 -39.43 26.42
CA ALA A 21 32.24 -39.22 25.73
C ALA A 21 32.14 -39.59 24.18
N PRO A 22 33.19 -39.42 23.32
CA PRO A 22 33.10 -39.45 21.83
C PRO A 22 33.69 -40.73 21.10
N PRO A 23 34.23 -40.67 19.84
CA PRO A 23 33.61 -40.93 18.52
C PRO A 23 34.16 -42.19 17.77
N PRO A 24 33.94 -42.40 16.45
CA PRO A 24 34.94 -41.98 15.43
C PRO A 24 34.38 -41.55 14.05
N ALA A 25 35.27 -41.26 13.09
CA ALA A 25 35.01 -40.58 11.81
C ALA A 25 35.01 -41.49 10.56
N GLU A 26 34.38 -41.04 9.47
CA GLU A 26 34.83 -41.06 8.05
C GLU A 26 33.68 -40.51 7.17
N GLY A 27 33.86 -39.71 6.11
CA GLY A 27 35.06 -39.08 5.54
C GLY A 27 34.65 -38.12 4.39
N ALA A 28 35.63 -37.58 3.65
CA ALA A 28 35.50 -36.69 2.48
C ALA A 28 35.04 -35.22 2.71
N ALA A 29 36.03 -34.33 2.68
CA ALA A 29 35.90 -32.91 2.35
C ALA A 29 36.52 -32.68 0.93
N PRO A 30 36.66 -31.44 0.43
CA PRO A 30 35.63 -30.50 -0.07
C PRO A 30 35.99 -30.16 -1.56
N PRO A 31 35.98 -28.92 -2.11
CA PRO A 31 35.12 -27.73 -1.94
C PRO A 31 34.54 -27.17 -3.28
N ALA A 32 33.34 -26.60 -3.24
CA ALA A 32 32.81 -25.52 -4.11
C ALA A 32 31.38 -25.19 -3.63
N ASP A 33 30.83 -23.97 -3.69
CA ASP A 33 31.33 -22.72 -4.26
C ASP A 33 31.14 -21.58 -3.23
N GLY A 34 31.38 -20.32 -3.63
CA GLY A 34 31.49 -19.19 -2.72
C GLY A 34 30.30 -19.00 -1.78
N GLY A 35 30.60 -18.92 -0.47
CA GLY A 35 29.69 -18.31 0.48
C GLY A 35 29.48 -16.85 0.10
N ALA A 36 28.41 -16.58 -0.64
CA ALA A 36 27.92 -15.23 -0.82
C ALA A 36 27.75 -14.60 0.57
N PRO A 37 28.14 -13.33 0.78
CA PRO A 37 27.80 -12.63 2.01
C PRO A 37 26.27 -12.70 2.19
N PRO A 38 25.77 -12.77 3.43
CA PRO A 38 24.32 -12.72 3.64
C PRO A 38 23.80 -11.47 2.94
N PRO A 39 22.83 -11.57 2.02
CA PRO A 39 22.16 -10.36 1.56
C PRO A 39 21.62 -9.68 2.81
N ALA A 40 21.97 -8.40 2.96
CA ALA A 40 21.48 -7.60 4.07
C ALA A 40 19.96 -7.73 4.14
N ALA A 41 19.41 -7.64 5.35
CA ALA A 41 17.96 -7.71 5.56
C ALA A 41 17.25 -6.58 4.81
N ASP A 42 16.85 -6.87 3.57
CA ASP A 42 15.91 -6.06 2.81
C ASP A 42 14.50 -6.44 3.27
N ALA A 43 13.70 -5.42 3.57
CA ALA A 43 12.38 -5.63 4.18
C ALA A 43 11.48 -6.42 3.22
N GLY A 44 10.79 -7.44 3.75
CA GLY A 44 10.27 -8.56 2.97
C GLY A 44 9.52 -8.17 1.69
N ALA A 45 10.09 -8.57 0.54
CA ALA A 45 9.48 -8.67 -0.78
C ALA A 45 8.27 -7.76 -1.02
N ALA A 46 8.52 -6.45 -1.08
CA ALA A 46 7.47 -5.48 -1.41
C ALA A 46 6.92 -5.77 -2.81
N ALA A 47 5.63 -6.15 -2.88
CA ALA A 47 4.91 -6.22 -4.15
C ALA A 47 5.00 -4.85 -4.87
N PRO A 48 5.06 -4.83 -6.21
CA PRO A 48 5.33 -3.61 -6.95
C PRO A 48 4.35 -2.48 -6.55
N PRO A 49 4.84 -1.24 -6.48
CA PRO A 49 4.04 -0.07 -6.12
C PRO A 49 2.82 -0.01 -7.02
N SER A 50 1.64 -0.13 -6.41
CA SER A 50 0.37 -0.23 -7.14
C SER A 50 -0.71 0.52 -6.39
N LEU A 51 -1.70 1.03 -7.13
CA LEU A 51 -2.82 1.78 -6.59
C LEU A 51 -4.11 1.24 -7.20
N LEU A 52 -5.09 0.98 -6.33
CA LEU A 52 -6.42 0.51 -6.68
C LEU A 52 -7.43 1.62 -6.38
N ALA A 53 -8.57 1.62 -7.05
CA ALA A 53 -9.68 2.50 -6.73
C ALA A 53 -10.97 1.70 -6.60
N ASP A 54 -11.74 1.99 -5.57
CA ASP A 54 -13.02 1.37 -5.29
C ASP A 54 -14.11 2.46 -5.08
N PRO A 55 -15.18 2.51 -5.89
CA PRO A 55 -15.44 1.66 -7.05
C PRO A 55 -14.44 1.88 -8.19
N ALA A 56 -14.21 0.85 -9.02
CA ALA A 56 -13.31 0.93 -10.18
C ALA A 56 -13.90 1.70 -11.38
N GLU A 57 -15.22 1.95 -11.38
CA GLU A 57 -15.92 2.80 -12.35
C GLU A 57 -16.70 3.88 -11.61
N ALA A 58 -16.72 5.12 -12.10
CA ALA A 58 -17.62 6.14 -11.57
C ALA A 58 -18.88 6.21 -12.43
N ASN A 59 -20.07 6.15 -11.80
CA ASN A 59 -21.33 6.45 -12.47
C ASN A 59 -21.98 7.68 -11.80
N VAL A 60 -22.23 8.74 -12.57
CA VAL A 60 -22.75 10.01 -12.06
C VAL A 60 -23.87 10.57 -12.95
N PRO A 61 -25.01 11.00 -12.38
CA PRO A 61 -26.17 11.43 -13.18
C PRO A 61 -25.91 12.70 -14.01
N ALA A 62 -26.55 12.82 -15.18
CA ALA A 62 -26.49 14.01 -16.05
C ALA A 62 -27.02 15.30 -15.42
N GLY A 63 -27.94 15.18 -14.46
CA GLY A 63 -28.36 16.30 -13.61
C GLY A 63 -27.28 16.85 -12.66
N GLY A 64 -26.09 16.26 -12.63
CA GLY A 64 -25.02 16.57 -11.68
C GLY A 64 -25.14 15.75 -10.40
N GLY A 65 -24.01 15.51 -9.73
CA GLY A 65 -23.94 14.65 -8.55
C GLY A 65 -22.52 14.48 -8.03
N VAL A 66 -22.37 13.72 -6.95
CA VAL A 66 -21.07 13.44 -6.32
C VAL A 66 -20.88 11.92 -6.25
N SER A 67 -19.74 11.42 -6.74
CA SER A 67 -19.30 10.04 -6.55
C SER A 67 -18.09 10.02 -5.62
N ALA A 68 -18.14 9.18 -4.60
CA ALA A 68 -17.03 8.97 -3.67
C ALA A 68 -16.29 7.68 -4.06
N HIS A 69 -14.99 7.81 -4.30
CA HIS A 69 -14.08 6.70 -4.57
C HIS A 69 -13.04 6.62 -3.46
N THR A 70 -12.51 5.42 -3.23
CA THR A 70 -11.47 5.14 -2.25
C THR A 70 -10.24 4.64 -2.98
N LEU A 71 -9.17 5.43 -2.98
CA LEU A 71 -7.88 5.03 -3.53
C LEU A 71 -7.17 4.17 -2.48
N ARG A 72 -6.93 2.89 -2.76
CA ARG A 72 -6.29 1.96 -1.84
C ARG A 72 -4.87 1.66 -2.31
N ASN A 73 -3.91 1.83 -1.41
CA ASN A 73 -2.51 1.49 -1.60
C ASN A 73 -2.21 0.16 -0.88
N PRO A 74 -2.17 -0.99 -1.59
CA PRO A 74 -1.75 -2.27 -1.00
C PRO A 74 -0.25 -2.37 -0.72
N SER A 75 0.57 -1.44 -1.20
CA SER A 75 2.03 -1.50 -1.08
C SER A 75 2.52 -1.00 0.29
N ALA A 76 3.67 -1.52 0.73
CA ALA A 76 4.31 -1.16 2.00
C ALA A 76 5.03 0.20 2.00
N VAL A 77 4.88 0.99 0.93
CA VAL A 77 5.51 2.30 0.72
C VAL A 77 4.45 3.39 0.57
N ARG A 78 4.79 4.63 0.94
CA ARG A 78 3.92 5.80 0.76
C ARG A 78 3.88 6.18 -0.73
N LEU A 79 2.69 6.32 -1.30
CA LEU A 79 2.51 6.71 -2.70
C LEU A 79 1.93 8.12 -2.80
N ALA A 80 2.51 8.96 -3.65
CA ALA A 80 1.85 10.17 -4.13
C ALA A 80 0.96 9.82 -5.34
N PHE A 81 -0.18 10.49 -5.45
CA PHE A 81 -1.08 10.36 -6.60
C PHE A 81 -1.44 11.72 -7.21
N LYS A 82 -1.70 11.70 -8.51
CA LYS A 82 -2.14 12.82 -9.34
C LYS A 82 -3.31 12.37 -10.20
N VAL A 83 -4.47 12.95 -9.96
CA VAL A 83 -5.68 12.68 -10.72
C VAL A 83 -5.78 13.61 -11.92
N LYS A 84 -6.11 13.06 -13.10
CA LYS A 84 -6.39 13.79 -14.33
C LYS A 84 -7.74 13.31 -14.88
N SER A 85 -8.65 14.21 -15.23
CA SER A 85 -9.84 13.86 -16.04
C SER A 85 -9.61 14.25 -17.51
N THR A 86 -10.21 13.51 -18.45
CA THR A 86 -10.36 13.95 -19.86
C THR A 86 -11.24 15.18 -19.99
N ASN A 87 -12.09 15.44 -19.00
CA ASN A 87 -12.95 16.60 -18.94
C ASN A 87 -12.89 17.26 -17.56
N ASN A 88 -12.28 18.44 -17.49
CA ASN A 88 -12.14 19.22 -16.25
C ASN A 88 -13.10 20.41 -16.19
N ASN A 89 -13.95 20.59 -17.22
CA ASN A 89 -14.97 21.65 -17.23
C ASN A 89 -16.16 21.25 -16.36
N ASP A 90 -16.74 20.08 -16.64
CA ASP A 90 -17.92 19.57 -15.94
C ASP A 90 -17.58 18.89 -14.60
N TYR A 91 -16.38 18.30 -14.49
CA TYR A 91 -15.94 17.60 -13.29
C TYR A 91 -15.07 18.47 -12.38
N ARG A 92 -15.22 18.25 -11.07
CA ARG A 92 -14.35 18.76 -10.00
C ARG A 92 -13.88 17.57 -9.18
N LEU A 93 -12.57 17.44 -9.05
CA LEU A 93 -11.91 16.34 -8.37
C LEU A 93 -11.28 16.86 -7.07
N LYS A 94 -11.53 16.17 -5.96
CA LYS A 94 -10.95 16.52 -4.66
C LYS A 94 -10.51 15.27 -3.89
N PRO A 95 -9.22 15.13 -3.53
CA PRO A 95 -8.09 15.97 -3.93
C PRO A 95 -7.60 15.63 -5.36
N VAL A 96 -7.00 16.61 -6.06
CA VAL A 96 -6.34 16.39 -7.36
C VAL A 96 -4.94 15.80 -7.19
N TYR A 97 -4.25 16.18 -6.12
CA TYR A 97 -2.95 15.69 -5.71
C TYR A 97 -3.02 15.29 -4.24
N GLY A 98 -2.42 14.16 -3.88
CA GLY A 98 -2.39 13.72 -2.50
C GLY A 98 -1.39 12.61 -2.27
N PHE A 99 -1.38 12.12 -1.05
CA PHE A 99 -0.62 10.95 -0.63
C PHE A 99 -1.57 9.85 -0.14
N VAL A 100 -1.17 8.60 -0.34
CA VAL A 100 -1.74 7.43 0.31
C VAL A 100 -0.62 6.75 1.07
N ASP A 101 -0.76 6.64 2.39
CA ASP A 101 0.24 5.99 3.23
C ASP A 101 0.32 4.48 2.95
N ALA A 102 1.39 3.84 3.43
CA ALA A 102 1.64 2.42 3.24
C ALA A 102 0.48 1.56 3.77
N THR A 103 -0.02 0.61 2.98
CA THR A 103 -1.22 -0.20 3.28
C THR A 103 -2.52 0.64 3.48
N GLY A 104 -2.48 1.94 3.21
CA GLY A 104 -3.55 2.89 3.53
C GLY A 104 -4.60 3.06 2.44
N CYS A 105 -5.56 3.95 2.71
CA CYS A 105 -6.52 4.42 1.72
C CYS A 105 -6.72 5.95 1.80
N SER A 106 -7.13 6.55 0.69
CA SER A 106 -7.36 7.99 0.55
C SER A 106 -8.66 8.24 -0.22
N PRO A 107 -9.62 9.01 0.33
CA PRO A 107 -10.87 9.30 -0.36
C PRO A 107 -10.66 10.27 -1.53
N LEU A 108 -11.32 9.99 -2.64
CA LEU A 108 -11.39 10.82 -3.85
C LEU A 108 -12.85 11.14 -4.16
N GLU A 109 -13.22 12.41 -4.01
CA GLU A 109 -14.52 12.95 -4.37
C GLU A 109 -14.50 13.43 -5.83
N ILE A 110 -15.46 12.91 -6.61
CA ILE A 110 -15.71 13.26 -8.01
C ILE A 110 -17.06 13.96 -8.07
N THR A 111 -17.06 15.30 -8.09
CA THR A 111 -18.28 16.09 -8.31
C THR A 111 -18.46 16.35 -9.79
N ARG A 112 -19.61 15.97 -10.37
CA ARG A 112 -20.03 16.32 -11.73
C ARG A 112 -21.08 17.43 -11.69
N SER A 113 -20.89 18.45 -12.52
CA SER A 113 -21.85 19.54 -12.76
C SER A 113 -22.95 19.07 -13.71
N ALA A 114 -24.14 19.69 -13.64
CA ALA A 114 -25.23 19.40 -14.57
C ALA A 114 -24.81 19.67 -16.02
N GLY A 115 -25.00 18.70 -16.91
CA GLY A 115 -24.51 18.77 -18.29
C GLY A 115 -24.96 17.57 -19.13
N PRO A 116 -24.69 17.59 -20.45
CA PRO A 116 -25.11 16.51 -21.35
C PRO A 116 -24.48 15.16 -20.94
N PRO A 117 -25.17 14.03 -21.17
CA PRO A 117 -24.62 12.71 -20.90
C PRO A 117 -23.38 12.46 -21.78
N LYS A 118 -22.34 11.89 -21.18
CA LYS A 118 -21.03 11.73 -21.82
C LYS A 118 -20.23 10.63 -21.13
N GLU A 119 -19.37 9.95 -21.88
CA GLU A 119 -18.36 9.06 -21.31
C GLU A 119 -17.01 9.78 -21.27
N ASP A 120 -16.42 9.85 -20.09
CA ASP A 120 -15.12 10.47 -19.82
C ASP A 120 -14.20 9.46 -19.11
N ARG A 121 -12.92 9.81 -18.92
CA ARG A 121 -11.90 8.94 -18.31
C ARG A 121 -11.16 9.69 -17.23
N LEU A 122 -10.89 9.01 -16.12
CA LEU A 122 -10.10 9.51 -15.02
C LEU A 122 -8.81 8.71 -14.90
N VAL A 123 -7.67 9.36 -15.17
CA VAL A 123 -6.34 8.75 -15.09
C VAL A 123 -5.66 9.22 -13.81
N ILE A 124 -5.48 8.31 -12.86
CA ILE A 124 -4.73 8.55 -11.62
C ILE A 124 -3.32 8.03 -11.83
N GLN A 125 -2.37 8.94 -11.99
CA GLN A 125 -0.95 8.60 -12.04
C GLN A 125 -0.42 8.52 -10.61
N PHE A 126 0.36 7.49 -10.29
CA PHE A 126 0.93 7.30 -8.95
C PHE A 126 2.45 7.13 -9.02
N LYS A 127 3.13 7.48 -7.92
CA LYS A 127 4.57 7.26 -7.74
C LYS A 127 4.92 7.13 -6.27
N GLU A 128 6.08 6.58 -5.98
CA GLU A 128 6.64 6.54 -4.64
C GLU A 128 6.90 7.96 -4.14
N ALA A 129 6.62 8.15 -2.86
CA ALA A 129 6.88 9.36 -2.11
C ALA A 129 7.74 9.01 -0.90
N ALA A 130 8.79 9.80 -0.65
CA ALA A 130 9.49 9.73 0.63
C ALA A 130 8.50 10.00 1.78
N ALA A 131 8.77 9.45 2.97
CA ALA A 131 7.98 9.72 4.16
C ALA A 131 7.92 11.24 4.43
N ASP A 132 9.06 11.92 4.28
CA ASP A 132 9.27 13.35 4.47
C ASP A 132 8.75 14.23 3.31
N ALA A 133 8.16 13.64 2.26
CA ALA A 133 7.61 14.40 1.16
C ALA A 133 6.39 15.21 1.61
N ALA A 134 6.53 16.54 1.62
CA ALA A 134 5.48 17.48 1.98
C ALA A 134 4.54 17.82 0.80
N ASP A 135 5.04 17.84 -0.44
CA ASP A 135 4.28 18.28 -1.61
C ASP A 135 4.21 17.19 -2.69
N ALA A 136 3.02 16.63 -2.90
CA ALA A 136 2.78 15.60 -3.91
C ALA A 136 2.91 16.16 -5.33
N ALA A 137 2.53 17.42 -5.57
CA ALA A 137 2.57 18.02 -6.90
C ALA A 137 4.01 18.26 -7.39
N ALA A 138 4.95 18.57 -6.49
CA ALA A 138 6.38 18.64 -6.76
C ALA A 138 6.93 17.29 -7.24
N LEU A 139 6.55 16.19 -6.58
CA LEU A 139 6.92 14.84 -7.02
C LEU A 139 6.42 14.53 -8.45
N PHE A 140 5.31 15.13 -8.91
CA PHE A 140 4.84 14.98 -10.30
C PHE A 140 5.38 16.04 -11.28
N LYS A 141 6.30 16.91 -10.85
CA LYS A 141 7.13 17.74 -11.74
C LYS A 141 8.45 17.05 -12.06
N GLU A 142 8.98 16.24 -11.14
CA GLU A 142 10.30 15.61 -11.25
C GLU A 142 10.20 14.08 -11.31
N GLY A 143 10.70 13.50 -12.41
CA GLY A 143 10.68 12.05 -12.67
C GLY A 143 9.33 11.52 -13.17
N ALA A 144 9.38 10.33 -13.77
CA ALA A 144 8.20 9.64 -14.30
C ALA A 144 7.25 9.15 -13.17
N PRO A 145 5.95 8.96 -13.46
CA PRO A 145 5.09 8.13 -12.61
C PRO A 145 5.55 6.67 -12.66
N LEU A 146 5.32 5.91 -11.57
CA LEU A 146 5.58 4.47 -11.53
C LEU A 146 4.50 3.68 -12.29
N GLY A 147 3.28 4.21 -12.29
CA GLY A 147 2.18 3.64 -13.05
C GLY A 147 0.98 4.58 -13.07
N GLU A 148 -0.07 4.14 -13.74
CA GLU A 148 -1.33 4.86 -13.80
C GLU A 148 -2.53 3.90 -13.77
N LEU A 149 -3.59 4.36 -13.12
CA LEU A 149 -4.86 3.68 -13.00
C LEU A 149 -5.92 4.48 -13.77
N THR A 150 -6.60 3.86 -14.72
CA THR A 150 -7.70 4.50 -15.45
C THR A 150 -9.04 4.01 -14.94
N LEU A 151 -9.89 4.92 -14.46
CA LEU A 151 -11.30 4.67 -14.18
C LEU A 151 -12.16 5.25 -15.32
N PRO A 152 -13.13 4.50 -15.87
CA PRO A 152 -14.17 5.09 -16.71
C PRO A 152 -15.10 5.95 -15.86
N LEU A 153 -15.44 7.14 -16.37
CA LEU A 153 -16.46 8.03 -15.83
C LEU A 153 -17.68 7.94 -16.76
N LYS A 154 -18.69 7.17 -16.35
CA LYS A 154 -19.98 7.05 -17.05
C LYS A 154 -20.92 8.11 -16.50
N ALA A 155 -21.53 8.85 -17.41
CA ALA A 155 -22.22 10.07 -17.05
C ALA A 155 -23.57 10.11 -17.78
N THR A 156 -24.58 9.47 -17.18
CA THR A 156 -25.90 9.16 -17.79
C THR A 156 -27.03 10.05 -17.29
#